data_AF-A0A7S7UH23-F1
#
_entry.id   AF-A0A7S7UH23-F1
#
_cell.length_a   1.000
_cell.length_b   1.000
_cell.length_c   1.000
_cell.angle_alpha   90.00
_cell.angle_beta   90.00
_cell.angle_gamma   90.00
#
_symmetry.space_group_name_H-M   'P 1'
#
loop_
_entity.id
_entity.type
_entity.pdbx_description
1 polymer ?
#
loop_
_entity_poly.entity_id
_entity_poly.type
_entity_poly.pdbx_seq_one_letter_code
_entity_poly.pdbx_strand_id
1 'polypeptide(L)'
;MSKPIPDKAAVALEYPDKFYAGTFAHSSRFEARLDDSGVALILERPGTEDERKSVHLHLNFGLLAGILRELAASVAAIPKDDIAHRELLADAVDELQRALKASSA
;
A
#
# COMPACT_ATOMS: atom_id res chain seq x y z
N MET A 1 -4.53 7.83 -12.22
CA MET A 1 -5.78 7.09 -12.48
C MET A 1 -5.86 6.04 -11.39
N SER A 2 -6.79 6.19 -10.45
CA SER A 2 -6.95 5.23 -9.34
C SER A 2 -7.46 3.88 -9.86
N LYS A 3 -6.99 2.79 -9.25
CA LYS A 3 -7.32 1.39 -9.58
C LYS A 3 -8.28 0.83 -8.52
N PRO A 4 -9.15 -0.14 -8.85
CA PRO A 4 -9.95 -0.82 -7.81
C PRO A 4 -9.04 -1.53 -6.81
N ILE A 5 -9.44 -1.56 -5.54
CA ILE A 5 -8.73 -2.38 -4.53
C ILE A 5 -8.99 -3.86 -4.83
N PRO A 6 -7.94 -4.69 -4.98
CA PRO A 6 -8.10 -6.10 -5.32
C PRO A 6 -8.66 -6.95 -4.17
N ASP A 7 -8.49 -6.49 -2.92
CA ASP A 7 -8.85 -7.21 -1.71
C ASP A 7 -9.48 -6.28 -0.65
N LYS A 8 -8.75 -5.97 0.44
CA LYS A 8 -9.17 -5.15 1.56
C LYS A 8 -7.96 -4.45 2.19
N ALA A 9 -8.12 -3.15 2.44
CA ALA A 9 -7.24 -2.41 3.34
C ALA A 9 -7.99 -2.07 4.64
N ALA A 10 -7.29 -2.12 5.77
CA ALA A 10 -7.75 -1.57 7.03
C ALA A 10 -6.78 -0.47 7.47
N VAL A 11 -7.31 0.68 7.85
CA VAL A 11 -6.53 1.82 8.34
C VAL A 11 -7.04 2.19 9.72
N ALA A 12 -6.10 2.42 10.63
CA ALA A 12 -6.35 2.99 11.95
C ALA A 12 -5.36 4.14 12.20
N LEU A 13 -5.85 5.24 12.75
CA LEU A 13 -5.06 6.35 13.28
C LEU A 13 -5.48 6.56 14.72
N GLU A 14 -4.53 6.35 15.62
CA GLU A 14 -4.76 6.39 17.06
C GLU A 14 -4.02 7.58 17.68
N TYR A 15 -4.77 8.39 18.41
CA TYR A 15 -4.29 9.38 19.36
C TYR A 15 -4.68 8.91 20.76
N PRO A 16 -4.05 9.43 21.83
CA PRO A 16 -4.40 9.04 23.20
C PRO A 16 -5.90 9.19 23.55
N ASP A 17 -6.59 10.15 22.93
CA ASP A 17 -8.00 10.46 23.18
C ASP A 17 -8.93 10.21 21.96
N LYS A 18 -8.38 9.80 20.81
CA LYS A 18 -9.14 9.67 19.56
C LYS A 18 -8.71 8.45 18.75
N PHE A 19 -9.69 7.77 18.18
CA PHE A 19 -9.46 6.63 17.33
C PHE A 19 -10.25 6.80 16.03
N TYR A 20 -9.54 6.84 14.90
CA TYR A 20 -10.15 6.85 13.58
C TYR A 20 -9.80 5.54 12.89
N ALA A 21 -10.79 4.74 12.51
CA ALA A 21 -10.56 3.52 11.77
C ALA A 21 -11.58 3.30 10.67
N GLY A 22 -11.16 2.57 9.65
CA GLY A 22 -12.02 2.22 8.54
C GLY A 22 -11.40 1.17 7.64
N THR A 23 -12.26 0.53 6.85
CA THR A 23 -11.87 -0.44 5.85
C THR A 23 -12.17 0.06 4.44
N PHE A 24 -11.32 -0.31 3.49
CA PHE A 24 -11.55 -0.14 2.06
C PHE A 24 -11.56 -1.54 1.44
N ALA A 25 -12.44 -1.79 0.48
CA ALA A 25 -12.64 -3.10 -0.14
C ALA A 25 -12.87 -2.93 -1.66
N HIS A 26 -13.34 -3.95 -2.37
CA HIS A 26 -13.56 -3.94 -3.83
C HIS A 26 -14.34 -2.73 -4.40
N SER A 27 -15.24 -2.10 -3.62
CA SER A 27 -15.96 -0.88 -4.03
C SER A 27 -15.14 0.41 -3.87
N SER A 28 -13.95 0.30 -3.31
CA SER A 28 -12.98 1.38 -3.09
C SER A 28 -11.88 1.32 -4.14
N ARG A 29 -11.10 2.40 -4.24
CA ARG A 29 -10.01 2.57 -5.19
C ARG A 29 -8.73 2.94 -4.45
N PHE A 30 -7.59 2.67 -5.07
CA PHE A 30 -6.29 3.10 -4.60
C PHE A 30 -5.51 3.82 -5.69
N GLU A 31 -4.62 4.71 -5.28
CA GLU A 31 -3.56 5.27 -6.11
C GLU A 31 -2.23 5.17 -5.37
N ALA A 32 -1.18 4.72 -6.05
CA ALA A 32 0.18 4.70 -5.53
C ALA A 32 1.11 5.28 -6.58
N ARG A 33 1.94 6.26 -6.20
CA ARG A 33 2.82 6.99 -7.11
C ARG A 33 4.12 7.38 -6.43
N LEU A 34 5.24 7.21 -7.14
CA LEU A 34 6.53 7.81 -6.77
C LEU A 34 6.52 9.28 -7.22
N ASP A 35 6.95 10.19 -6.34
CA ASP A 35 7.16 11.61 -6.63
C ASP A 35 8.61 12.03 -6.34
N ASP A 36 8.86 13.33 -6.20
CA ASP A 36 10.20 13.89 -5.98
C ASP A 36 10.77 13.62 -4.59
N SER A 37 9.93 13.24 -3.62
CA SER A 37 10.32 13.10 -2.21
C SER A 37 10.01 11.71 -1.62
N GLY A 38 9.14 10.94 -2.27
CA GLY A 38 8.78 9.62 -1.79
C GLY A 38 7.66 8.94 -2.58
N VAL A 39 6.72 8.37 -1.82
CA VAL A 39 5.52 7.70 -2.33
C VAL A 39 4.28 8.35 -1.76
N ALA A 40 3.39 8.77 -2.65
CA ALA A 40 2.00 9.09 -2.33
C ALA A 40 1.13 7.84 -2.47
N LEU A 41 0.38 7.51 -1.42
CA LEU A 41 -0.64 6.48 -1.38
C LEU A 41 -1.99 7.10 -1.02
N ILE A 42 -3.01 6.83 -1.83
CA ILE A 42 -4.38 7.25 -1.59
C ILE A 42 -5.26 6.02 -1.60
N LEU A 43 -6.10 5.88 -0.57
CA LEU A 43 -7.25 4.97 -0.57
C LEU A 43 -8.52 5.82 -0.58
N GLU A 44 -9.44 5.54 -1.48
CA GLU A 44 -10.69 6.28 -1.60
C GLU A 44 -11.88 5.33 -1.71
N ARG A 45 -12.95 5.61 -0.98
CA ARG A 45 -14.28 5.08 -1.25
C ARG A 45 -15.11 6.23 -1.83
N PRO A 46 -15.44 6.20 -3.13
CA PRO A 46 -16.34 7.19 -3.70
C PRO A 46 -17.77 6.97 -3.17
N GLY A 47 -18.60 8.01 -3.20
CA GLY A 47 -19.97 7.94 -2.73
C GLY A 47 -20.54 9.31 -2.40
N THR A 48 -21.72 9.31 -1.78
CA THR A 48 -22.33 10.52 -1.23
C THR A 48 -21.50 11.06 -0.05
N GLU A 49 -21.84 12.25 0.45
CA GLU A 49 -21.13 12.88 1.56
C GLU A 49 -21.02 12.01 2.82
N ASP A 50 -22.07 11.25 3.12
CA ASP A 50 -22.12 10.37 4.30
C ASP A 50 -21.40 9.02 4.07
N GLU A 51 -21.05 8.69 2.83
CA GLU A 51 -20.45 7.41 2.46
C GLU A 51 -18.99 7.52 2.07
N ARG A 52 -18.60 8.68 1.52
CA ARG A 52 -17.27 8.94 1.02
C ARG A 52 -16.27 8.96 2.17
N LYS A 53 -15.12 8.35 1.94
CA LYS A 53 -13.97 8.46 2.84
C LYS A 53 -12.70 8.28 2.06
N SER A 54 -11.63 8.93 2.51
CA SER A 54 -10.31 8.75 1.95
C SER A 54 -9.25 8.74 3.04
N VAL A 55 -8.15 8.08 2.73
CA VAL A 55 -6.89 8.14 3.50
C VAL A 55 -5.81 8.52 2.52
N HIS A 56 -5.00 9.50 2.91
CA HIS A 56 -3.87 9.98 2.13
C HIS A 56 -2.62 9.83 3.00
N LEU A 57 -1.65 9.09 2.48
CA LEU A 57 -0.38 8.86 3.14
C LEU A 57 0.75 9.24 2.19
N HIS A 58 1.74 9.97 2.70
CA HIS A 58 2.98 10.22 2.00
C HIS A 58 4.14 9.66 2.82
N LEU A 59 4.97 8.85 2.17
CA LEU A 59 6.12 8.18 2.77
C LEU A 59 7.39 8.61 2.04
N ASN A 60 8.31 9.26 2.76
CA ASN A 60 9.65 9.52 2.22
C ASN A 60 10.35 8.21 1.84
N PHE A 61 11.24 8.25 0.83
CA PHE A 61 11.94 7.05 0.33
C PHE A 61 12.67 6.25 1.41
N GLY A 62 13.29 6.93 2.38
CA GLY A 62 14.00 6.27 3.48
C GLY A 62 13.08 5.40 4.34
N LEU A 63 11.86 5.88 4.64
CA LEU A 63 10.87 5.13 5.43
C LEU A 63 10.35 3.94 4.64
N LEU A 64 10.01 4.12 3.36
CA LEU A 64 9.57 3.02 2.50
C LEU A 64 10.64 1.92 2.39
N ALA A 65 11.91 2.31 2.20
CA ALA A 65 13.03 1.36 2.18
C ALA A 65 13.18 0.60 3.51
N GLY A 66 12.97 1.28 4.65
CA GLY A 66 12.91 0.65 5.96
C GLY A 66 11.80 -0.40 6.06
N ILE A 67 10.57 -0.02 5.69
CA ILE A 67 9.40 -0.92 5.69
C ILE A 67 9.67 -2.16 4.82
N LEU A 68 10.21 -2.00 3.61
CA LEU A 68 10.49 -3.13 2.72
C LEU A 68 11.52 -4.10 3.32
N ARG A 69 12.52 -3.60 4.06
CA ARG A 69 13.51 -4.46 4.75
C ARG A 69 12.89 -5.24 5.90
N GLU A 70 12.05 -4.59 6.70
CA GLU A 70 11.31 -5.27 7.78
C GLU A 70 10.35 -6.34 7.22
N LEU A 71 9.64 -6.01 6.14
CA LEU A 71 8.79 -6.98 5.43
C LEU A 71 9.60 -8.19 4.93
N ALA A 72 10.76 -7.94 4.31
CA ALA A 72 11.65 -9.01 3.85
C ALA A 72 12.14 -9.91 5.00
N ALA A 73 12.46 -9.33 6.16
CA ALA A 73 12.83 -10.10 7.36
C ALA A 73 11.66 -10.97 7.89
N SER A 74 10.42 -10.55 7.66
CA SER A 74 9.21 -11.23 8.11
C SER A 74 8.57 -12.18 7.08
N VAL A 75 9.13 -12.33 5.88
CA VAL A 75 8.50 -13.09 4.78
C VAL A 75 8.19 -14.56 5.12
N ALA A 76 8.93 -15.13 6.08
CA ALA A 76 8.68 -16.48 6.57
C ALA A 76 7.34 -16.64 7.30
N ALA A 77 6.71 -15.53 7.72
CA ALA A 77 5.41 -15.52 8.39
C ALA A 77 4.23 -15.76 7.43
N ILE A 78 4.41 -15.55 6.12
CA ILE A 78 3.40 -15.96 5.13
C ILE A 78 3.30 -17.50 5.19
N PRO A 79 2.11 -18.13 5.23
CA PRO A 79 2.00 -19.58 5.20
C PRO A 79 2.76 -20.19 4.00
N LYS A 80 3.38 -21.36 4.18
CA LYS A 80 4.24 -21.97 3.14
C LYS A 80 3.43 -22.52 1.96
N ASP A 81 2.21 -22.93 2.24
CA ASP A 81 1.20 -23.41 1.30
C ASP A 81 0.47 -22.27 0.59
N ASP A 82 0.62 -21.03 1.06
CA ASP A 82 0.10 -19.84 0.41
C ASP A 82 1.05 -19.35 -0.71
N ILE A 83 1.13 -20.15 -1.77
CA ILE A 83 1.99 -19.90 -2.92
C ILE A 83 1.52 -18.64 -3.67
N ALA A 84 0.22 -18.45 -3.80
CA ALA A 84 -0.37 -17.35 -4.57
C ALA A 84 0.03 -15.97 -4.03
N HIS A 85 -0.09 -15.72 -2.71
CA HIS A 85 0.30 -14.42 -2.17
C HIS A 85 1.82 -14.20 -2.21
N ARG A 86 2.61 -15.27 -2.11
CA ARG A 86 4.08 -15.19 -2.23
C ARG A 86 4.49 -14.77 -3.64
N GLU A 87 3.91 -15.40 -4.67
CA GLU A 87 4.18 -15.07 -6.08
C GLU A 87 3.71 -13.65 -6.41
N LEU A 88 2.49 -13.28 -5.99
CA LEU A 88 1.96 -11.92 -6.18
C LEU A 88 2.89 -10.82 -5.65
N LEU A 89 3.44 -11.01 -4.44
CA LEU A 89 4.37 -10.06 -3.84
C LEU A 89 5.74 -10.07 -4.54
N ALA A 90 6.25 -11.26 -4.87
CA ALA A 90 7.54 -11.40 -5.54
C ALA A 90 7.54 -10.73 -6.91
N ASP A 91 6.50 -10.95 -7.72
CA ASP A 91 6.35 -10.37 -9.04
C ASP A 91 6.29 -8.83 -8.98
N ALA A 92 5.49 -8.28 -8.05
CA ALA A 92 5.37 -6.83 -7.87
C ALA A 92 6.70 -6.18 -7.43
N VAL A 93 7.48 -6.84 -6.57
CA VAL A 93 8.79 -6.35 -6.14
C VAL A 93 9.80 -6.42 -7.27
N ASP A 94 9.80 -7.49 -8.08
CA ASP A 94 10.66 -7.63 -9.24
C ASP A 94 10.37 -6.57 -10.31
N GLU A 95 9.10 -6.29 -10.58
CA GLU A 95 8.68 -5.20 -11.48
C GLU A 95 9.22 -3.84 -11.01
N LEU A 96 9.07 -3.51 -9.73
CA LEU A 96 9.59 -2.27 -9.16
C LEU A 96 11.12 -2.21 -9.23
N GLN A 97 11.81 -3.33 -8.93
CA GLN A 97 13.26 -3.40 -9.01
C GLN A 97 13.78 -3.17 -10.43
N ARG A 98 13.14 -3.78 -11.44
CA ARG A 98 13.50 -3.59 -12.85
C ARG A 98 13.31 -2.14 -13.27
N ALA A 99 12.19 -1.51 -12.90
CA ALA A 99 11.93 -0.10 -13.21
C ALA A 99 12.98 0.84 -12.58
N LEU A 100 13.36 0.61 -11.31
CA LEU A 100 14.38 1.41 -10.63
C LEU A 100 15.75 1.30 -11.32
N LYS A 101 16.15 0.10 -11.74
CA LYS A 101 17.41 -0.11 -12.47
C LYS A 101 17.41 0.57 -13.83
N ALA A 102 16.31 0.45 -14.58
CA ALA A 102 16.15 1.09 -15.88
C ALA A 102 16.16 2.62 -15.79
N SER A 103 15.65 3.19 -14.69
CA SER A 103 15.65 4.63 -14.45
C SER A 103 17.02 5.19 -14.04
N SER A 104 17.98 4.33 -13.68
CA SER A 104 19.33 4.71 -13.25
C SER A 104 20.40 4.48 -14.34
N ALA A 105 20.01 3.94 -15.48
CA ALA A 105 20.85 3.67 -16.66
C ALA A 105 20.71 4.78 -17.70
#